data_AF-A0A925Q1J3-F1
#
_entry.id   AF-A0A925Q1J3-F1
#
_cell.length_a   1.000
_cell.length_b   1.000
_cell.length_c   1.000
_cell.angle_alpha   90.00
_cell.angle_beta   90.00
_cell.angle_gamma   90.00
#
_symmetry.space_group_name_H-M   'P 1'
#
loop_
_entity.id
_entity.type
_entity.pdbx_description
1 polymer ?
#
loop_
_entity_poly.entity_id
_entity_poly.type
_entity_poly.pdbx_seq_one_letter_code
_entity_poly.pdbx_strand_id
1 'polypeptide(L)'
;LERLERRMMRTVEGGSSESAMRILRHEAGHAIDTAYRLRRRKRWREVFGPASLPYPDTYKARPGSRRYVQHLGEWYAQAHPCEDFAETFAVWLKPNSSWRRTYAQWPAFHKLEFVDELLTSVRESRPPVRNREIVEPLRENTRTLADHYRRKLRRHSMYRRTVTDHLLERVFASEQPMMRARRASTFFRAHATWLVNGVVRELGAERYSVEQILKIMVERAEKLRLWVRGSQRDALRHARWMLAYLTRLYAQGESPQLSL
;
A
#
# COMPACT_ATOMS: atom_id res chain seq x y z
N LEU A 1 22.68 0.84 -9.26
CA LEU A 1 21.31 0.96 -9.82
C LEU A 1 20.38 1.82 -8.96
N GLU A 2 20.35 1.65 -7.63
CA GLU A 2 19.48 2.44 -6.73
C GLU A 2 19.57 3.96 -6.88
N ARG A 3 20.78 4.52 -7.08
CA ARG A 3 20.97 5.96 -7.30
C ARG A 3 20.31 6.43 -8.61
N LEU A 4 20.35 5.60 -9.65
CA LEU A 4 19.73 5.88 -10.95
C LEU A 4 18.22 5.77 -10.84
N GLU A 5 17.71 4.72 -10.21
CA GLU A 5 16.29 4.52 -9.93
C GLU A 5 15.73 5.70 -9.12
N ARG A 6 16.42 6.14 -8.06
CA ARG A 6 16.04 7.31 -7.27
C ARG A 6 16.07 8.61 -8.08
N ARG A 7 17.03 8.78 -9.00
CA ARG A 7 17.11 9.94 -9.88
C ARG A 7 15.97 9.97 -10.90
N MET A 8 15.65 8.82 -11.51
CA MET A 8 14.65 8.72 -12.56
C MET A 8 13.22 8.68 -12.00
N MET A 9 13.01 7.95 -10.90
CA MET A 9 11.69 7.60 -10.37
C MET A 9 11.35 8.28 -9.04
N ARG A 10 12.27 9.10 -8.49
CA ARG A 10 12.22 9.74 -7.15
C ARG A 10 12.11 8.79 -5.96
N THR A 11 11.86 7.50 -6.21
CA THR A 11 11.61 6.44 -5.24
C THR A 11 12.38 5.19 -5.67
N VAL A 12 12.67 4.31 -4.71
CA VAL A 12 13.25 2.99 -4.96
C VAL A 12 12.33 1.98 -4.28
N GLU A 13 11.65 1.17 -5.07
CA GLU A 13 10.87 0.04 -4.56
C GLU A 13 11.79 -0.94 -3.84
N GLY A 14 11.42 -1.38 -2.64
CA GLY A 14 12.32 -2.17 -1.80
C GLY A 14 13.60 -1.45 -1.35
N GLY A 15 13.69 -0.12 -1.46
CA GLY A 15 14.90 0.66 -1.10
C GLY A 15 15.27 0.67 0.38
N SER A 16 14.53 -0.06 1.22
CA SER A 16 14.89 -0.42 2.59
C SER A 16 14.56 -1.90 2.81
N SER A 17 15.29 -2.56 3.72
CA SER A 17 15.04 -3.97 4.06
C SER A 17 13.59 -4.21 4.49
N GLU A 18 13.00 -3.31 5.27
CA GLU A 18 11.60 -3.42 5.69
C GLU A 18 10.62 -3.36 4.50
N SER A 19 10.83 -2.41 3.59
CA SER A 19 10.00 -2.25 2.38
C SER A 19 10.13 -3.46 1.45
N ALA A 20 11.37 -3.94 1.23
CA ALA A 20 11.63 -5.13 0.43
C ALA A 20 10.94 -6.36 1.04
N MET A 21 11.03 -6.53 2.36
CA MET A 21 10.38 -7.63 3.06
C MET A 21 8.85 -7.55 3.06
N ARG A 22 8.23 -6.38 2.88
CA ARG A 22 6.77 -6.29 2.65
C ARG A 22 6.41 -6.91 1.31
N ILE A 23 7.13 -6.55 0.26
CA ILE A 23 6.91 -7.05 -1.11
C ILE A 23 7.17 -8.56 -1.16
N LEU A 24 8.32 -9.03 -0.65
CA LEU A 24 8.68 -10.45 -0.70
C LEU A 24 7.65 -11.35 -0.02
N ARG A 25 7.03 -10.91 1.10
CA ARG A 25 5.97 -11.68 1.76
C ARG A 25 4.68 -11.73 0.94
N HIS A 26 4.36 -10.64 0.25
CA HIS A 26 3.22 -10.57 -0.66
C HIS A 26 3.43 -11.52 -1.84
N GLU A 27 4.59 -11.45 -2.50
CA GLU A 27 4.96 -12.35 -3.61
C GLU A 27 5.02 -13.82 -3.18
N ALA A 28 5.51 -14.09 -1.96
CA ALA A 28 5.47 -15.44 -1.39
C ALA A 28 4.04 -15.96 -1.26
N GLY A 29 3.06 -15.09 -0.97
CA GLY A 29 1.64 -15.43 -0.99
C GLY A 29 1.21 -15.96 -2.36
N HIS A 30 1.47 -15.22 -3.43
CA HIS A 30 1.17 -15.67 -4.80
C HIS A 30 1.88 -16.96 -5.17
N ALA A 31 3.16 -17.09 -4.80
CA ALA A 31 3.93 -18.30 -5.07
C ALA A 31 3.31 -19.53 -4.38
N ILE A 32 2.95 -19.41 -3.10
CA ILE A 32 2.32 -20.50 -2.33
C ILE A 32 0.93 -20.84 -2.87
N ASP A 33 0.11 -19.82 -3.17
CA ASP A 33 -1.20 -20.05 -3.77
C ASP A 33 -1.12 -20.79 -5.10
N THR A 34 -0.16 -20.40 -5.96
CA THR A 34 0.09 -21.09 -7.23
C THR A 34 0.58 -22.51 -7.02
N ALA A 35 1.59 -22.70 -6.15
CA ALA A 35 2.23 -23.98 -5.87
C ALA A 35 1.22 -25.03 -5.36
N TYR A 36 0.32 -24.62 -4.47
CA TYR A 36 -0.71 -25.47 -3.85
C TYR A 36 -2.08 -25.39 -4.52
N ARG A 37 -2.22 -24.61 -5.59
CA ARG A 37 -3.48 -24.36 -6.30
C ARG A 37 -4.60 -23.91 -5.35
N LEU A 38 -4.28 -23.09 -4.35
CA LEU A 38 -5.20 -22.76 -3.26
C LEU A 38 -6.47 -22.06 -3.77
N ARG A 39 -6.34 -21.15 -4.74
CA ARG A 39 -7.43 -20.43 -5.40
C ARG A 39 -8.49 -21.31 -6.09
N ARG A 40 -8.17 -22.59 -6.35
CA ARG A 40 -9.14 -23.55 -6.93
C ARG A 40 -10.12 -24.09 -5.88
N ARG A 41 -9.77 -24.02 -4.59
CA ARG A 41 -10.60 -24.52 -3.50
C ARG A 41 -11.86 -23.68 -3.35
N LYS A 42 -12.99 -24.32 -3.04
CA LYS A 42 -14.30 -23.65 -2.85
C LYS A 42 -14.24 -22.59 -1.75
N ARG A 43 -13.76 -22.96 -0.56
CA ARG A 43 -13.61 -22.03 0.59
C ARG A 43 -12.76 -20.80 0.27
N TRP A 44 -11.69 -20.96 -0.52
CA TRP A 44 -10.86 -19.81 -0.92
C TRP A 44 -11.69 -18.78 -1.70
N ARG A 45 -12.50 -19.24 -2.65
CA ARG A 45 -13.37 -18.37 -3.47
C ARG A 45 -14.52 -17.75 -2.67
N GLU A 46 -15.03 -18.46 -1.66
CA GLU A 46 -16.03 -17.94 -0.74
C GLU A 46 -15.47 -16.79 0.13
N VAL A 47 -14.19 -16.88 0.53
CA VAL A 47 -13.53 -15.90 1.40
C VAL A 47 -13.02 -14.67 0.64
N PHE A 48 -12.37 -14.86 -0.51
CA PHE A 48 -11.71 -13.78 -1.26
C PHE A 48 -12.46 -13.35 -2.53
N GLY A 49 -13.31 -14.21 -3.07
CA GLY A 49 -13.98 -14.02 -4.35
C GLY A 49 -13.35 -14.81 -5.50
N PRO A 50 -13.87 -14.68 -6.73
CA PRO A 50 -13.38 -15.45 -7.88
C PRO A 50 -12.00 -14.97 -8.34
N ALA A 51 -11.00 -15.85 -8.33
CA ALA A 51 -9.66 -15.54 -8.87
C ALA A 51 -9.62 -15.39 -10.40
N SER A 52 -10.70 -15.76 -11.09
CA SER A 52 -10.85 -15.63 -12.54
C SER A 52 -11.35 -14.26 -13.00
N LEU A 53 -11.57 -13.33 -12.06
CA LEU A 53 -11.91 -11.97 -12.45
C LEU A 53 -10.76 -11.38 -13.28
N PRO A 54 -11.08 -10.59 -14.32
CA PRO A 54 -10.05 -9.85 -15.03
C PRO A 54 -9.38 -8.87 -14.07
N TYR A 55 -8.06 -8.77 -14.12
CA TYR A 55 -7.34 -7.71 -13.42
C TYR A 55 -7.76 -6.37 -14.00
N PRO A 56 -8.31 -5.44 -13.19
CA PRO A 56 -8.71 -4.15 -13.73
C PRO A 56 -7.48 -3.26 -13.98
N ASP A 57 -7.53 -2.39 -14.98
CA ASP A 57 -6.44 -1.41 -15.18
C ASP A 57 -6.38 -0.38 -14.03
N THR A 58 -7.54 -0.12 -13.40
CA THR A 58 -7.68 0.73 -12.23
C THR A 58 -8.73 0.22 -11.25
N TYR A 59 -8.56 0.48 -9.96
CA TYR A 59 -9.49 0.16 -8.90
C TYR A 59 -9.79 1.36 -8.01
N LYS A 60 -10.95 1.31 -7.35
CA LYS A 60 -11.44 2.37 -6.47
C LYS A 60 -11.45 1.85 -5.04
N ALA A 61 -10.42 2.21 -4.28
CA ALA A 61 -10.33 1.84 -2.88
C ALA A 61 -11.45 2.46 -2.04
N ARG A 62 -11.88 1.74 -1.01
CA ARG A 62 -12.73 2.24 0.08
C ARG A 62 -11.90 2.34 1.36
N PRO A 63 -11.37 3.52 1.71
CA PRO A 63 -10.42 3.65 2.81
C PRO A 63 -10.88 3.18 4.18
N GLY A 64 -12.17 3.34 4.46
CA GLY A 64 -12.80 2.89 5.71
C GLY A 64 -13.11 1.40 5.76
N SER A 65 -12.87 0.64 4.69
CA SER A 65 -13.23 -0.77 4.66
C SER A 65 -12.36 -1.59 5.60
N ARG A 66 -12.96 -2.12 6.66
CA ARG A 66 -12.34 -3.09 7.59
C ARG A 66 -12.40 -4.54 7.10
N ARG A 67 -12.95 -4.77 5.90
CA ARG A 67 -13.01 -6.12 5.28
C ARG A 67 -11.68 -6.58 4.69
N TYR A 68 -10.69 -5.68 4.60
CA TYR A 68 -9.40 -5.96 3.98
C TYR A 68 -8.28 -5.63 4.97
N VAL A 69 -7.23 -6.44 4.94
CA VAL A 69 -6.01 -6.12 5.66
C VAL A 69 -5.31 -4.93 5.02
N GLN A 70 -4.40 -4.29 5.78
CA GLN A 70 -3.55 -3.22 5.30
C GLN A 70 -2.09 -3.70 5.35
N HIS A 71 -1.58 -4.25 4.24
CA HIS A 71 -0.20 -4.72 4.15
C HIS A 71 0.68 -3.85 3.26
N LEU A 72 0.38 -3.75 1.97
CA LEU A 72 0.95 -2.76 1.04
C LEU A 72 0.13 -1.46 1.10
N GLY A 73 0.65 -0.41 0.47
CA GLY A 73 0.00 0.90 0.47
C GLY A 73 -1.26 0.93 -0.41
N GLU A 74 -1.97 2.05 -0.38
CA GLU A 74 -3.03 2.37 -1.35
C GLU A 74 -4.22 1.37 -1.35
N TRP A 75 -4.43 0.65 -0.24
CA TRP A 75 -5.51 -0.35 -0.10
C TRP A 75 -5.46 -1.46 -1.16
N TYR A 76 -4.25 -1.90 -1.52
CA TYR A 76 -3.98 -2.86 -2.59
C TYR A 76 -4.77 -4.17 -2.48
N ALA A 77 -5.07 -4.62 -1.26
CA ALA A 77 -5.95 -5.77 -1.02
C ALA A 77 -7.35 -5.65 -1.66
N GLN A 78 -7.79 -4.44 -2.01
CA GLN A 78 -9.08 -4.19 -2.67
C GLN A 78 -9.01 -4.28 -4.20
N ALA A 79 -7.81 -4.42 -4.78
CA ALA A 79 -7.62 -4.35 -6.22
C ALA A 79 -8.14 -5.59 -6.95
N HIS A 80 -7.90 -6.79 -6.38
CA HIS A 80 -8.34 -8.06 -6.96
C HIS A 80 -8.32 -9.17 -5.89
N PRO A 81 -9.16 -10.23 -5.97
CA PRO A 81 -9.18 -11.32 -4.99
C PRO A 81 -7.83 -12.00 -4.71
N CYS A 82 -6.99 -12.14 -5.74
CA CYS A 82 -5.64 -12.68 -5.55
C CYS A 82 -4.74 -11.73 -4.74
N GLU A 83 -4.91 -10.42 -4.89
CA GLU A 83 -4.16 -9.41 -4.12
C GLU A 83 -4.64 -9.40 -2.66
N ASP A 84 -5.94 -9.51 -2.43
CA ASP A 84 -6.53 -9.66 -1.10
C ASP A 84 -5.93 -10.85 -0.34
N PHE A 85 -5.81 -11.99 -1.02
CA PHE A 85 -5.14 -13.17 -0.46
C PHE A 85 -3.65 -12.91 -0.18
N ALA A 86 -2.89 -12.36 -1.13
CA ALA A 86 -1.46 -12.12 -0.98
C ALA A 86 -1.15 -11.12 0.15
N GLU A 87 -1.94 -10.06 0.27
CA GLU A 87 -1.89 -9.09 1.36
C GLU A 87 -2.20 -9.74 2.71
N THR A 88 -3.26 -10.56 2.77
CA THR A 88 -3.66 -11.30 3.98
C THR A 88 -2.57 -12.28 4.42
N PHE A 89 -2.03 -13.05 3.46
CA PHE A 89 -0.92 -13.95 3.67
C PHE A 89 0.30 -13.23 4.21
N ALA A 90 0.64 -12.06 3.68
CA ALA A 90 1.82 -11.32 4.10
C ALA A 90 1.69 -10.76 5.53
N VAL A 91 0.49 -10.34 5.94
CA VAL A 91 0.19 -9.94 7.33
C VAL A 91 0.28 -11.12 8.29
N TRP A 92 -0.21 -12.29 7.87
CA TRP A 92 -0.14 -13.53 8.62
C TRP A 92 1.32 -14.02 8.78
N LEU A 93 2.10 -14.03 7.70
CA LEU A 93 3.48 -14.54 7.66
C LEU A 93 4.48 -13.66 8.43
N LYS A 94 4.19 -12.37 8.62
CA LYS A 94 5.10 -11.44 9.28
C LYS A 94 5.45 -11.96 10.70
N PRO A 95 6.75 -12.15 11.04
CA PRO A 95 7.14 -12.59 12.38
C PRO A 95 6.66 -11.61 13.46
N ASN A 96 6.21 -12.14 14.60
CA ASN A 96 5.66 -11.36 15.71
C ASN A 96 4.50 -10.42 15.30
N SER A 97 3.78 -10.78 14.24
CA SER A 97 2.62 -10.02 13.78
C SER A 97 1.53 -10.04 14.85
N SER A 98 1.13 -8.85 15.31
CA SER A 98 0.03 -8.69 16.25
C SER A 98 -1.33 -8.66 15.54
N TRP A 99 -1.46 -9.37 14.40
CA TRP A 99 -2.67 -9.35 13.57
C TRP A 99 -3.89 -9.81 14.36
N ARG A 100 -3.73 -10.79 15.27
CA ARG A 100 -4.85 -11.28 16.09
C ARG A 100 -5.47 -10.17 16.94
N ARG A 101 -4.65 -9.29 17.51
CA ARG A 101 -5.10 -8.12 18.27
C ARG A 101 -5.55 -6.98 17.35
N THR A 102 -4.79 -6.72 16.29
CA THR A 102 -5.00 -5.59 15.38
C THR A 102 -6.32 -5.71 14.62
N TYR A 103 -6.65 -6.92 14.18
CA TYR A 103 -7.83 -7.20 13.36
C TYR A 103 -8.98 -7.84 14.15
N ALA A 104 -8.87 -8.07 15.46
CA ALA A 104 -9.85 -8.83 16.26
C ALA A 104 -11.32 -8.45 16.01
N GLN A 105 -11.60 -7.16 15.81
CA GLN A 105 -12.95 -6.62 15.61
C GLN A 105 -13.26 -6.30 14.15
N TRP A 106 -12.44 -6.76 13.21
CA TRP A 106 -12.55 -6.47 11.80
C TRP A 106 -13.04 -7.70 11.04
N PRO A 107 -13.91 -7.55 10.03
CA PRO A 107 -14.29 -8.68 9.18
C PRO A 107 -13.10 -9.34 8.47
N ALA A 108 -12.00 -8.60 8.24
CA ALA A 108 -10.75 -9.16 7.71
C ALA A 108 -10.13 -10.25 8.61
N PHE A 109 -10.49 -10.31 9.89
CA PHE A 109 -10.02 -11.34 10.81
C PHE A 109 -10.34 -12.75 10.32
N HIS A 110 -11.56 -12.96 9.79
CA HIS A 110 -11.96 -14.25 9.24
C HIS A 110 -11.09 -14.70 8.05
N LYS A 111 -10.56 -13.75 7.27
CA LYS A 111 -9.60 -14.06 6.20
C LYS A 111 -8.26 -14.53 6.78
N LEU A 112 -7.80 -13.89 7.85
CA LEU A 112 -6.56 -14.26 8.53
C LEU A 112 -6.68 -15.63 9.21
N GLU A 113 -7.80 -15.92 9.87
CA GLU A 113 -8.11 -17.25 10.41
C GLU A 113 -8.17 -18.30 9.31
N PHE A 114 -8.85 -17.99 8.20
CA PHE A 114 -8.90 -18.88 7.04
C PHE A 114 -7.51 -19.17 6.47
N VAL A 115 -6.63 -18.17 6.33
CA VAL A 115 -5.26 -18.38 5.86
C VAL A 115 -4.46 -19.24 6.84
N ASP A 116 -4.61 -19.03 8.15
CA ASP A 116 -3.95 -19.82 9.19
C ASP A 116 -4.35 -21.31 9.11
N GLU A 117 -5.65 -21.60 9.03
CA GLU A 117 -6.19 -22.94 8.81
C GLU A 117 -5.72 -23.55 7.48
N LEU A 118 -5.82 -22.77 6.40
CA LEU A 118 -5.51 -23.22 5.05
C LEU A 118 -4.05 -23.65 4.92
N LEU A 119 -3.12 -22.86 5.45
CA LEU A 119 -1.70 -23.16 5.35
C LEU A 119 -1.28 -24.27 6.31
N THR A 120 -1.93 -24.36 7.47
CA THR A 120 -1.78 -25.54 8.35
C THR A 120 -2.20 -26.82 7.62
N SER A 121 -3.31 -26.78 6.87
CA SER A 121 -3.82 -27.95 6.12
C SER A 121 -2.91 -28.46 5.02
N VAL A 122 -2.02 -27.61 4.47
CA VAL A 122 -1.12 -27.99 3.37
C VAL A 122 0.33 -28.16 3.80
N ARG A 123 0.66 -27.87 5.07
CA ARG A 123 2.03 -27.86 5.60
C ARG A 123 2.80 -29.15 5.33
N GLU A 124 2.18 -30.30 5.57
CA GLU A 124 2.81 -31.62 5.42
C GLU A 124 2.68 -32.18 3.99
N SER A 125 1.94 -31.49 3.12
CA SER A 125 1.72 -31.93 1.74
C SER A 125 2.79 -31.35 0.81
N ARG A 126 3.22 -32.13 -0.19
CA ARG A 126 4.06 -31.59 -1.26
C ARG A 126 3.23 -30.72 -2.22
N PRO A 127 3.77 -29.60 -2.72
CA PRO A 127 3.05 -28.77 -3.68
C PRO A 127 2.83 -29.52 -5.01
N PRO A 128 1.59 -29.58 -5.54
CA PRO A 128 1.27 -30.23 -6.80
C PRO A 128 1.90 -29.54 -8.02
N VAL A 129 2.17 -28.23 -7.95
CA VAL A 129 2.87 -27.49 -9.00
C VAL A 129 4.34 -27.36 -8.61
N ARG A 130 5.21 -28.02 -9.37
CA ARG A 130 6.68 -28.01 -9.17
C ARG A 130 7.43 -27.53 -10.41
N ASN A 131 6.72 -26.87 -11.34
CA ASN A 131 7.30 -26.35 -12.57
C ASN A 131 8.42 -25.34 -12.23
N ARG A 132 9.52 -25.43 -12.98
CA ARG A 132 10.71 -24.56 -12.86
C ARG A 132 10.90 -23.65 -14.08
N GLU A 133 9.89 -23.59 -14.94
CA GLU A 133 9.83 -22.67 -16.07
C GLU A 133 10.04 -21.23 -15.60
N ILE A 134 10.92 -20.53 -16.31
CA ILE A 134 11.26 -19.15 -16.02
C ILE A 134 10.47 -18.29 -16.98
N VAL A 135 9.46 -17.60 -16.47
CA VAL A 135 8.68 -16.62 -17.25
C VAL A 135 9.55 -15.38 -17.45
N GLU A 136 9.64 -14.89 -18.69
CA GLU A 136 10.42 -13.71 -19.09
C GLU A 136 11.87 -13.71 -18.54
N PRO A 137 12.69 -14.71 -18.88
CA PRO A 137 14.03 -14.86 -18.32
C PRO A 137 14.91 -13.66 -18.64
N LEU A 138 15.61 -13.15 -17.63
CA LEU A 138 16.38 -11.90 -17.75
C LEU A 138 17.46 -11.96 -18.85
N ARG A 139 18.01 -13.15 -19.13
CA ARG A 139 19.00 -13.37 -20.19
C ARG A 139 18.48 -13.07 -21.61
N GLU A 140 17.17 -13.18 -21.83
CA GLU A 140 16.51 -12.89 -23.11
C GLU A 140 16.04 -11.43 -23.20
N ASN A 141 16.19 -10.66 -22.12
CA ASN A 141 15.81 -9.25 -22.09
C ASN A 141 16.91 -8.37 -22.71
N THR A 142 16.74 -8.01 -23.97
CA THR A 142 17.66 -7.12 -24.73
C THR A 142 17.41 -5.63 -24.49
N ARG A 143 16.49 -5.25 -23.58
CA ARG A 143 16.13 -3.84 -23.37
C ARG A 143 17.26 -3.09 -22.69
N THR A 144 17.62 -1.95 -23.25
CA THR A 144 18.56 -1.04 -22.59
C THR A 144 17.94 -0.43 -21.33
N LEU A 145 18.77 0.01 -20.38
CA LEU A 145 18.29 0.78 -19.23
C LEU A 145 17.54 2.04 -19.69
N ALA A 146 17.96 2.68 -20.79
CA ALA A 146 17.28 3.85 -21.33
C ALA A 146 15.86 3.51 -21.82
N ASP A 147 15.67 2.39 -22.52
CA ASP A 147 14.34 1.93 -22.96
C ASP A 147 13.47 1.53 -21.77
N HIS A 148 14.08 0.87 -20.77
CA HIS A 148 13.40 0.54 -19.51
C HIS A 148 12.87 1.81 -18.84
N TYR A 149 13.72 2.82 -18.62
CA TYR A 149 13.29 4.06 -17.96
C TYR A 149 12.34 4.89 -18.83
N ARG A 150 12.49 4.94 -20.16
CA ARG A 150 11.51 5.61 -21.05
C ARG A 150 10.13 4.98 -20.91
N ARG A 151 10.03 3.64 -20.95
CA ARG A 151 8.75 2.93 -20.75
C ARG A 151 8.24 3.08 -19.32
N LYS A 152 9.13 2.98 -18.34
CA LYS A 152 8.79 3.09 -16.93
C LYS A 152 8.27 4.49 -16.60
N LEU A 153 8.88 5.55 -17.16
CA LEU A 153 8.42 6.93 -17.02
C LEU A 153 7.13 7.21 -17.78
N ARG A 154 6.92 6.65 -18.97
CA ARG A 154 5.62 6.75 -19.69
C ARG A 154 4.49 6.11 -18.87
N ARG A 155 4.75 4.95 -18.27
CA ARG A 155 3.83 4.34 -17.30
C ARG A 155 3.73 5.21 -16.04
N HIS A 156 4.84 5.68 -15.47
CA HIS A 156 4.83 6.49 -14.24
C HIS A 156 4.11 7.84 -14.38
N SER A 157 4.20 8.51 -15.53
CA SER A 157 3.50 9.78 -15.78
C SER A 157 1.99 9.59 -15.88
N MET A 158 1.54 8.39 -16.27
CA MET A 158 0.14 7.98 -16.19
C MET A 158 -0.24 7.48 -14.78
N TYR A 159 0.72 7.02 -13.97
CA TYR A 159 0.46 6.25 -12.75
C TYR A 159 0.72 6.96 -11.40
N ARG A 160 1.58 8.00 -11.30
CA ARG A 160 2.06 8.51 -10.00
C ARG A 160 2.08 10.02 -9.83
N ARG A 161 0.92 10.62 -10.05
CA ARG A 161 0.58 11.87 -9.37
C ARG A 161 -0.72 11.63 -8.64
N THR A 162 -0.65 10.82 -7.57
CA THR A 162 -1.80 10.74 -6.66
C THR A 162 -2.08 12.15 -6.19
N VAL A 163 -3.36 12.53 -6.11
CA VAL A 163 -3.77 13.85 -5.61
C VAL A 163 -3.05 14.15 -4.28
N THR A 164 -2.84 13.12 -3.46
CA THR A 164 -2.02 13.15 -2.24
C THR A 164 -0.59 13.67 -2.46
N ASP A 165 0.18 13.11 -3.40
CA ASP A 165 1.58 13.52 -3.64
C ASP A 165 1.67 14.99 -4.07
N HIS A 166 0.76 15.41 -4.95
CA HIS A 166 0.68 16.78 -5.42
C HIS A 166 0.39 17.78 -4.31
N LEU A 167 -0.54 17.44 -3.43
CA LEU A 167 -0.85 18.27 -2.28
C LEU A 167 0.31 18.31 -1.31
N LEU A 168 0.97 17.17 -1.08
CA LEU A 168 2.14 17.07 -0.21
C LEU A 168 3.31 17.91 -0.72
N GLU A 169 3.68 17.80 -1.99
CA GLU A 169 4.75 18.61 -2.61
C GLU A 169 4.41 20.11 -2.66
N ARG A 170 3.12 20.48 -2.66
CA ARG A 170 2.68 21.89 -2.61
C ARG A 170 2.83 22.49 -1.21
N VAL A 171 2.58 21.70 -0.17
CA VAL A 171 2.54 22.16 1.23
C VAL A 171 3.88 22.01 1.94
N PHE A 172 4.68 20.99 1.58
CA PHE A 172 5.96 20.66 2.20
C PHE A 172 7.10 20.80 1.20
N ALA A 173 8.33 20.94 1.70
CA ALA A 173 9.50 21.14 0.84
C ALA A 173 10.19 19.81 0.50
N SER A 174 10.56 19.62 -0.77
CA SER A 174 11.37 18.49 -1.24
C SER A 174 12.86 18.65 -0.90
N GLU A 175 13.32 19.87 -0.69
CA GLU A 175 14.65 20.21 -0.20
C GLU A 175 14.58 20.65 1.25
N GLN A 176 15.63 20.38 2.00
CA GLN A 176 15.68 20.75 3.42
C GLN A 176 15.81 22.27 3.54
N PRO A 177 14.79 23.00 4.04
CA PRO A 177 14.84 24.47 4.02
C PRO A 177 15.84 25.05 5.02
N MET A 178 16.10 24.33 6.12
CA MET A 178 17.01 24.73 7.20
C MET A 178 17.65 23.50 7.85
N MET A 179 18.86 23.64 8.40
CA MET A 179 19.61 22.58 9.10
C MET A 179 18.79 21.80 10.14
N ARG A 180 17.83 22.45 10.82
CA ARG A 180 16.97 21.84 11.85
C ARG A 180 15.53 21.61 11.40
N ALA A 181 15.24 21.68 10.10
CA ALA A 181 13.90 21.43 9.59
C ALA A 181 13.45 20.00 9.94
N ARG A 182 12.21 19.86 10.45
CA ARG A 182 11.63 18.56 10.81
C ARG A 182 11.14 17.85 9.55
N ARG A 183 11.27 16.52 9.51
CA ARG A 183 10.63 15.68 8.47
C ARG A 183 9.11 15.81 8.53
N ALA A 184 8.46 15.89 7.37
CA ALA A 184 6.99 15.98 7.28
C ALA A 184 6.31 14.73 7.87
N SER A 185 6.85 13.53 7.64
CA SER A 185 6.34 12.29 8.24
C SER A 185 6.37 12.31 9.78
N THR A 186 7.47 12.78 10.37
CA THR A 186 7.59 12.99 11.82
C THR A 186 6.61 14.04 12.32
N PHE A 187 6.42 15.13 11.56
CA PHE A 187 5.45 16.17 11.89
C PHE A 187 4.02 15.63 11.94
N PHE A 188 3.61 14.84 10.95
CA PHE A 188 2.28 14.22 10.93
C PHE A 188 2.09 13.27 12.12
N ARG A 189 3.06 12.38 12.39
CA ARG A 189 2.99 11.45 13.53
C ARG A 189 2.86 12.17 14.85
N ALA A 190 3.66 13.23 15.06
CA ALA A 190 3.64 14.02 16.30
C ALA A 190 2.30 14.75 16.53
N HIS A 191 1.50 14.98 15.48
CA HIS A 191 0.25 15.74 15.56
C HIS A 191 -0.96 14.91 15.14
N ALA A 192 -0.82 13.59 15.07
CA ALA A 192 -1.83 12.68 14.55
C ALA A 192 -3.17 12.80 15.30
N THR A 193 -3.13 12.74 16.63
CA THR A 193 -4.34 12.83 17.46
C THR A 193 -5.12 14.13 17.22
N TRP A 194 -4.41 15.26 17.16
CA TRP A 194 -5.04 16.57 16.93
C TRP A 194 -5.63 16.67 15.52
N LEU A 195 -4.87 16.25 14.50
CA LEU A 195 -5.31 16.26 13.10
C LEU A 195 -6.55 15.38 12.90
N VAL A 196 -6.51 14.13 13.38
CA VAL A 196 -7.62 13.18 13.27
C VAL A 196 -8.86 13.71 13.99
N ASN A 197 -8.73 14.13 15.26
CA ASN A 197 -9.86 14.65 16.02
C ASN A 197 -10.48 15.88 15.34
N GLY A 198 -9.65 16.78 14.82
CA GLY A 198 -10.12 17.98 14.12
C GLY A 198 -10.91 17.66 12.86
N VAL A 199 -10.45 16.69 12.06
CA VAL A 199 -11.12 16.30 10.80
C VAL A 199 -12.36 15.45 11.05
N VAL A 200 -12.33 14.52 12.02
CA VAL A 200 -13.51 13.73 12.42
C VAL A 200 -14.64 14.64 12.88
N ARG A 201 -14.35 15.63 13.72
CA ARG A 201 -15.36 16.59 14.19
C ARG A 201 -15.90 17.47 13.05
N GLU A 202 -15.02 17.92 12.15
CA GLU A 202 -15.41 18.80 11.05
C GLU A 202 -16.27 18.09 9.99
N LEU A 203 -15.93 16.85 9.65
CA LEU A 203 -16.53 16.13 8.53
C LEU A 203 -17.59 15.12 8.94
N GLY A 204 -17.71 14.79 10.22
CA GLY A 204 -18.51 13.64 10.68
C GLY A 204 -18.03 12.30 10.13
N ALA A 205 -16.79 12.24 9.59
CA ALA A 205 -16.24 11.05 8.97
C ALA A 205 -15.86 9.99 10.01
N GLU A 206 -15.92 8.72 9.61
CA GLU A 206 -15.47 7.63 10.48
C GLU A 206 -13.98 7.82 10.84
N ARG A 207 -13.68 7.84 12.14
CA ARG A 207 -12.32 8.02 12.67
C ARG A 207 -11.29 7.13 11.97
N TYR A 208 -11.62 5.86 11.79
CA TYR A 208 -10.75 4.88 11.15
C TYR A 208 -10.36 5.31 9.72
N SER A 209 -11.32 5.81 8.93
CA SER A 209 -11.06 6.30 7.57
C SER A 209 -10.07 7.46 7.57
N VAL A 210 -10.24 8.42 8.48
CA VAL A 210 -9.35 9.58 8.61
C VAL A 210 -7.94 9.13 9.02
N GLU A 211 -7.83 8.18 9.95
CA GLU A 211 -6.55 7.60 10.37
C GLU A 211 -5.83 6.88 9.24
N GLN A 212 -6.54 6.15 8.37
CA GLN A 212 -5.93 5.51 7.20
C GLN A 212 -5.40 6.53 6.20
N ILE A 213 -6.14 7.61 5.95
CA ILE A 213 -5.70 8.67 5.03
C ILE A 213 -4.47 9.38 5.60
N LEU A 214 -4.45 9.66 6.92
CA LEU A 214 -3.27 10.21 7.58
C LEU A 214 -2.06 9.27 7.47
N LYS A 215 -2.25 7.96 7.62
CA LYS A 215 -1.18 6.97 7.46
C LYS A 215 -0.58 7.03 6.05
N ILE A 216 -1.41 7.17 5.01
CA ILE A 216 -0.94 7.38 3.64
C ILE A 216 -0.15 8.69 3.53
N MET A 217 -0.65 9.79 4.08
CA MET A 217 0.10 11.06 4.06
C MET A 217 1.48 10.91 4.71
N VAL A 218 1.59 10.17 5.81
CA VAL A 218 2.87 9.84 6.47
C VAL A 218 3.77 9.02 5.55
N GLU A 219 3.26 7.92 4.99
CA GLU A 219 4.03 7.02 4.11
C GLU A 219 4.51 7.75 2.84
N ARG A 220 3.65 8.55 2.22
CA ARG A 220 3.97 9.33 1.02
C ARG A 220 4.98 10.44 1.34
N ALA A 221 4.81 11.17 2.44
CA ALA A 221 5.76 12.19 2.87
C ALA A 221 7.15 11.61 3.18
N GLU A 222 7.22 10.40 3.71
CA GLU A 222 8.47 9.67 3.94
C GLU A 222 9.12 9.23 2.63
N LYS A 223 8.34 8.64 1.70
CA LYS A 223 8.81 8.24 0.36
C LYS A 223 9.34 9.43 -0.44
N LEU A 224 8.62 10.55 -0.43
CA LEU A 224 8.98 11.80 -1.10
C LEU A 224 10.08 12.59 -0.35
N ARG A 225 10.47 12.14 0.85
CA ARG A 225 11.50 12.77 1.69
C ARG A 225 11.22 14.24 1.99
N LEU A 226 9.96 14.56 2.28
CA LEU A 226 9.52 15.94 2.49
C LEU A 226 9.88 16.49 3.87
N TRP A 227 10.03 17.82 3.91
CA TRP A 227 10.38 18.61 5.09
C TRP A 227 9.31 19.65 5.38
N VAL A 228 9.14 19.97 6.66
CA VAL A 228 8.27 21.07 7.10
C VAL A 228 8.85 22.40 6.61
N ARG A 229 8.00 23.23 5.98
CA ARG A 229 8.32 24.59 5.56
C ARG A 229 7.51 25.59 6.38
N GLY A 230 8.14 26.71 6.76
CA GLY A 230 7.47 27.80 7.47
C GLY A 230 7.22 27.50 8.95
N SER A 231 6.27 28.23 9.55
CA SER A 231 5.95 28.09 10.97
C SER A 231 5.21 26.78 11.26
N GLN A 232 5.33 26.27 12.49
CA GLN A 232 4.55 25.10 12.93
C GLN A 232 3.04 25.34 12.80
N ARG A 233 2.58 26.57 13.05
CA ARG A 233 1.17 26.97 12.95
C ARG A 233 0.65 26.83 11.51
N ASP A 234 1.42 27.31 10.53
CA ASP A 234 1.06 27.20 9.12
C ASP A 234 1.09 25.75 8.64
N ALA A 235 2.14 25.00 9.01
CA ALA A 235 2.25 23.59 8.69
C ALA A 235 1.08 22.77 9.26
N LEU A 236 0.62 23.07 10.48
CA LEU A 236 -0.54 22.43 11.10
C LEU A 236 -1.83 22.74 10.34
N ARG A 237 -2.03 24.02 9.96
CA ARG A 237 -3.19 24.45 9.18
C ARG A 237 -3.23 23.73 7.84
N HIS A 238 -2.12 23.69 7.11
CA HIS A 238 -2.07 23.02 5.81
C HIS A 238 -2.19 21.50 5.92
N ALA A 239 -1.59 20.88 6.94
CA ALA A 239 -1.74 19.45 7.22
C ALA A 239 -3.20 19.08 7.49
N ARG A 240 -3.90 19.87 8.32
CA ARG A 240 -5.32 19.66 8.62
C ARG A 240 -6.20 19.83 7.39
N TRP A 241 -5.99 20.91 6.64
CA TRP A 241 -6.70 21.17 5.39
C TRP A 241 -6.52 20.01 4.40
N MET A 242 -5.30 19.53 4.22
CA MET A 242 -5.00 18.43 3.32
C MET A 242 -5.67 17.13 3.75
N LEU A 243 -5.61 16.80 5.05
CA LEU A 243 -6.27 15.62 5.60
C LEU A 243 -7.79 15.70 5.40
N ALA A 244 -8.40 16.87 5.65
CA ALA A 244 -9.83 17.07 5.42
C ALA A 244 -10.20 16.95 3.94
N TYR A 245 -9.43 17.56 3.05
CA TYR A 245 -9.64 17.51 1.60
C TYR A 245 -9.57 16.07 1.08
N LEU A 246 -8.51 15.33 1.44
CA LEU A 246 -8.37 13.93 1.05
C LEU A 246 -9.50 13.08 1.65
N THR A 247 -9.89 13.33 2.90
CA THR A 247 -11.04 12.63 3.51
C THR A 247 -12.31 12.80 2.71
N ARG A 248 -12.63 14.02 2.25
CA ARG A 248 -13.81 14.26 1.40
C ARG A 248 -13.70 13.54 0.05
N LEU A 249 -12.54 13.68 -0.61
CA LEU A 249 -12.27 13.05 -1.90
C LEU A 249 -12.48 11.53 -1.83
N TYR A 250 -11.93 10.89 -0.80
CA TYR A 250 -12.10 9.45 -0.60
C TYR A 250 -13.53 9.06 -0.14
N ALA A 251 -14.21 9.90 0.66
CA ALA A 251 -15.54 9.62 1.19
C ALA A 251 -16.67 9.73 0.14
N GLN A 252 -16.57 10.65 -0.81
CA GLN A 252 -17.60 10.85 -1.87
C GLN A 252 -17.61 9.73 -2.90
N GLY A 253 -16.77 8.69 -2.75
CA GLY A 253 -16.52 7.77 -3.84
C GLY A 253 -15.88 8.52 -5.03
N GLU A 254 -15.18 9.61 -4.81
CA GLU A 254 -14.25 10.18 -5.79
C GLU A 254 -12.83 9.76 -5.45
N SER A 255 -12.68 8.59 -4.82
CA SER A 255 -11.37 7.99 -4.60
C SER A 255 -10.68 7.92 -5.95
N PRO A 256 -9.53 8.59 -6.13
CA PRO A 256 -8.84 8.58 -7.41
C PRO A 256 -8.65 7.14 -7.84
N GLN A 257 -8.90 6.86 -9.13
CA GLN A 257 -8.64 5.56 -9.71
C GLN A 257 -7.18 5.21 -9.44
N LEU A 258 -6.97 4.18 -8.62
CA LEU A 258 -5.65 3.65 -8.32
C LEU A 258 -5.34 2.64 -9.41
N SER A 259 -4.20 2.79 -10.07
CA SER A 259 -3.82 1.82 -11.08
C SER A 259 -3.19 0.58 -10.43
N LEU A 260 -3.37 -0.57 -11.07
CA LEU A 260 -2.81 -1.85 -10.66
C LEU A 260 -1.34 -2.00 -11.08
#